data_AF-D5WVJ5-F1
#
_entry.id   AF-D5WVJ5-F1
#
_cell.length_a   1.000
_cell.length_b   1.000
_cell.length_c   1.000
_cell.angle_alpha   90.00
_cell.angle_beta   90.00
_cell.angle_gamma   90.00
#
_symmetry.space_group_name_H-M   'P 1'
#
loop_
_entity.id
_entity.type
_entity.pdbx_description
1 polymer ?
#
loop_
_entity_poly.entity_id
_entity_poly.type
_entity_poly.pdbx_seq_one_letter_code
_entity_poly.pdbx_strand_id
1 'polypeptide(L)'
;MQMRAVNDAVESRREEVYEAGDPIEIGNEFALVRIRKINTKHGLRLEITSPKLGYQIRLDPLELECLTWQTHDTFAKLLQHPYGPGKRPF
;
A
#
# COMPACT_ATOMS: atom_id res chain seq x y z
N MET A 1 -0.25 -9.60 -21.01
CA MET A 1 -0.94 -10.78 -20.44
C MET A 1 -0.28 -11.25 -19.14
N GLN A 2 0.12 -10.35 -18.21
CA GLN A 2 0.75 -10.77 -16.95
C GLN A 2 0.80 -9.59 -15.94
N MET A 3 -0.33 -9.27 -15.31
CA MET A 3 -0.36 -8.30 -14.19
C MET A 3 -1.52 -8.57 -13.23
N ARG A 4 -2.59 -9.23 -13.70
CA ARG A 4 -3.69 -9.74 -12.85
C ARG A 4 -3.23 -10.79 -11.83
N ALA A 5 -2.40 -11.74 -12.26
CA ALA A 5 -1.94 -12.84 -11.40
C ALA A 5 -1.03 -12.39 -10.23
N VAL A 6 -0.35 -11.25 -10.36
CA VAL A 6 0.51 -10.72 -9.29
C VAL A 6 -0.33 -10.13 -8.16
N ASN A 7 -1.37 -9.36 -8.50
CA ASN A 7 -2.23 -8.71 -7.51
C ASN A 7 -3.06 -9.73 -6.71
N ASP A 8 -3.66 -10.71 -7.41
CA ASP A 8 -4.47 -11.77 -6.80
C ASP A 8 -3.64 -12.66 -5.85
N ALA A 9 -2.35 -12.87 -6.14
CA ALA A 9 -1.44 -13.63 -5.29
C ALA A 9 -1.05 -12.87 -4.01
N VAL A 10 -0.92 -11.54 -4.08
CA VAL A 10 -0.63 -10.66 -2.94
C VAL A 10 -1.82 -10.61 -1.97
N GLU A 11 -3.06 -10.60 -2.46
CA GLU A 11 -4.28 -10.59 -1.62
C GLU A 11 -4.55 -11.91 -0.90
N SER A 12 -4.04 -13.04 -1.41
CA SER A 12 -4.27 -14.38 -0.84
C SER A 12 -3.42 -14.72 0.38
N ARG A 13 -2.42 -13.89 0.73
CA ARG A 13 -1.59 -14.06 1.94
C ARG A 13 -1.89 -12.92 2.93
N ARG A 14 -3.02 -13.02 3.62
CA ARG A 14 -3.20 -12.24 4.85
C ARG A 14 -2.18 -12.72 5.88
N GLU A 15 -1.03 -12.07 5.93
CA GLU A 15 -0.04 -12.30 6.98
C GLU A 15 -0.69 -12.01 8.34
N GLU A 16 -0.53 -12.94 9.27
CA GLU A 16 -0.95 -12.75 10.66
C GLU A 16 -0.16 -11.60 11.29
N VAL A 17 -0.91 -10.69 11.91
CA VAL A 17 -0.40 -9.55 12.67
C VAL A 17 -0.63 -9.87 14.13
N TYR A 18 0.44 -9.93 14.91
CA TYR A 18 0.34 -10.21 16.35
C TYR A 18 0.53 -8.95 17.21
N GLU A 19 1.12 -7.89 16.66
CA GLU A 19 1.23 -6.59 17.32
C GLU A 19 1.07 -5.48 16.30
N ALA A 20 0.33 -4.43 16.68
CA ALA A 20 0.13 -3.24 15.87
C ALA A 20 0.34 -2.01 16.75
N GLY A 21 1.19 -1.10 16.28
CA GLY A 21 1.36 0.20 16.92
C GLY A 21 0.20 1.14 16.64
N ASP A 22 0.20 2.27 17.33
CA ASP A 22 -0.79 3.32 17.13
C ASP A 22 -0.69 3.91 15.71
N PRO A 23 -1.83 4.11 15.02
CA PRO A 23 -1.83 4.69 13.70
C PRO A 23 -1.61 6.20 13.73
N ILE A 24 -0.83 6.69 12.77
CA ILE A 24 -0.80 8.10 12.38
C ILE A 24 -1.70 8.31 11.17
N GLU A 25 -2.35 9.47 11.09
CA GLU A 25 -3.15 9.86 9.94
C GLU A 25 -2.40 10.91 9.12
N ILE A 26 -2.35 10.70 7.79
CA ILE A 26 -1.83 11.66 6.83
C ILE A 26 -2.92 11.91 5.81
N GLY A 27 -3.28 13.17 5.60
CA GLY A 27 -4.34 13.53 4.67
C GLY A 27 -4.13 14.88 3.99
N ASN A 28 -4.80 15.03 2.87
CA ASN A 28 -4.94 16.26 2.10
C ASN A 28 -6.37 16.35 1.51
N GLU A 29 -6.61 17.30 0.60
CA GLU A 29 -7.90 17.52 -0.04
C GLU A 29 -8.36 16.38 -0.97
N PHE A 30 -7.47 15.45 -1.31
CA PHE A 30 -7.73 14.34 -2.24
C PHE A 30 -7.81 12.98 -1.54
N ALA A 31 -7.06 12.78 -0.45
CA ALA A 31 -6.90 11.49 0.20
C ALA A 31 -6.64 11.59 1.71
N LEU A 32 -7.03 10.54 2.42
CA LEU A 32 -6.65 10.27 3.80
C LEU A 32 -6.10 8.84 3.87
N VAL A 33 -4.93 8.68 4.47
CA VAL A 33 -4.32 7.38 4.76
C VAL A 33 -3.99 7.25 6.24
N ARG A 34 -4.12 6.02 6.74
CA ARG A 34 -3.65 5.62 8.07
C ARG A 34 -2.40 4.78 7.91
N ILE A 35 -1.38 5.12 8.68
CA ILE A 35 -0.08 4.45 8.65
C ILE A 35 0.24 3.94 10.04
N ARG A 36 0.66 2.68 10.14
CA ARG A 36 1.14 2.11 11.41
C ARG A 36 2.21 1.07 11.18
N LYS A 37 3.00 0.83 12.22
CA LYS A 37 3.89 -0.33 12.28
C LYS A 37 3.09 -1.56 12.71
N ILE A 38 3.34 -2.69 12.07
CA ILE A 38 2.79 -3.99 12.45
C ILE A 38 3.92 -5.02 12.52
N ASN A 39 3.87 -5.93 13.49
CA ASN A 39 4.76 -7.07 13.54
C ASN A 39 4.04 -8.29 12.95
N THR A 40 4.69 -8.93 11.97
CA THR A 40 4.24 -10.17 11.34
C THR A 40 5.31 -11.25 11.52
N LYS A 41 4.97 -12.52 11.25
CA LYS A 41 5.95 -13.62 11.37
C LYS A 41 7.19 -13.47 10.48
N HIS A 42 7.12 -12.59 9.46
CA HIS A 42 8.20 -12.30 8.54
C HIS A 42 8.92 -10.97 8.88
N GLY A 43 8.65 -10.41 10.06
CA GLY A 43 9.28 -9.19 10.56
C GLY A 43 8.35 -7.99 10.60
N LEU A 44 8.95 -6.82 10.83
CA LEU A 44 8.25 -5.55 10.90
C LEU A 44 7.78 -5.12 9.50
N ARG A 45 6.53 -4.65 9.41
CA ARG A 45 5.98 -4.01 8.21
C ARG A 45 5.42 -2.63 8.55
N LEU A 46 5.43 -1.74 7.57
CA LEU A 46 4.64 -0.52 7.57
C LEU A 46 3.33 -0.81 6.84
N GLU A 47 2.21 -0.78 7.57
CA GLU A 47 0.88 -0.91 6.99
C GLU A 47 0.35 0.47 6.63
N ILE A 48 -0.05 0.65 5.37
CA ILE A 48 -0.70 1.85 4.86
C ILE A 48 -2.09 1.46 4.39
N THR A 49 -3.11 2.15 4.90
CA THR A 49 -4.51 1.92 4.54
C THR A 49 -5.17 3.20 4.07
N SER A 50 -6.05 3.09 3.07
CA SER A 50 -6.97 4.15 2.68
C SER A 50 -8.38 3.78 3.15
N PRO A 51 -8.87 4.33 4.28
CA PRO A 51 -10.17 3.96 4.83
C PRO A 51 -11.32 4.21 3.85
N LYS A 52 -11.22 5.28 3.04
CA LYS A 52 -12.24 5.68 2.07
C LYS A 52 -12.31 4.74 0.87
N LEU A 53 -11.16 4.25 0.39
CA LEU A 53 -11.07 3.43 -0.83
C LEU A 53 -11.00 1.93 -0.53
N GLY A 54 -10.81 1.54 0.74
CA GLY A 54 -10.66 0.14 1.12
C GLY A 54 -9.32 -0.49 0.73
N TYR A 55 -8.37 0.30 0.21
CA TYR A 55 -7.05 -0.19 -0.18
C TYR A 55 -6.13 -0.35 1.04
N GLN A 56 -5.25 -1.35 0.96
CA GLN A 56 -4.23 -1.63 1.95
C GLN A 56 -2.97 -2.14 1.26
N ILE A 57 -1.82 -1.72 1.78
CA ILE A 57 -0.51 -2.30 1.45
C ILE A 57 0.33 -2.44 2.72
N ARG A 58 1.21 -3.44 2.73
CA ARG A 58 2.20 -3.65 3.78
C ARG A 58 3.56 -3.66 3.12
N LEU A 59 4.45 -2.79 3.59
CA LEU A 59 5.78 -2.64 3.04
C LEU A 59 6.83 -3.02 4.07
N ASP A 60 7.80 -3.81 3.66
CA ASP A 60 8.99 -4.07 4.44
C ASP A 60 10.00 -2.91 4.36
N PRO A 61 11.06 -2.91 5.20
CA PRO A 61 12.05 -1.84 5.19
C PRO A 61 12.75 -1.65 3.84
N LEU A 62 13.03 -2.73 3.10
CA LEU A 62 13.72 -2.67 1.81
C LEU A 62 12.78 -2.12 0.73
N GLU A 63 11.52 -2.53 0.73
CA GLU A 63 10.50 -1.99 -0.18
C GLU A 63 10.30 -0.49 0.06
N LEU A 64 10.30 -0.04 1.33
CA LEU A 64 10.25 1.38 1.67
C LEU A 64 11.50 2.14 1.20
N GLU A 65 12.68 1.58 1.39
CA GLU A 65 13.93 2.16 0.90
C GLU A 65 13.90 2.32 -0.62
N CYS A 66 13.42 1.30 -1.35
CA CYS A 66 13.24 1.36 -2.80
C CYS A 66 12.34 2.53 -3.23
N LEU A 67 11.30 2.88 -2.44
CA LEU A 67 10.44 4.04 -2.74
C LEU A 67 11.19 5.37 -2.60
N THR A 68 12.15 5.47 -1.68
CA THR A 68 12.93 6.71 -1.48
C THR A 68 13.88 7.02 -2.64
N TRP A 69 14.22 6.02 -3.45
CA TRP A 69 15.07 6.19 -4.64
C TRP A 69 14.28 6.53 -5.90
N GLN A 70 12.94 6.49 -5.84
CA GLN A 70 12.11 6.82 -6.99
C GLN A 70 12.06 8.32 -7.25
N THR A 71 11.98 8.68 -8.53
CA THR A 71 11.86 10.07 -8.95
C THR A 71 10.41 10.55 -8.82
N HIS A 72 10.23 11.88 -8.77
CA HIS A 72 8.90 12.49 -8.83
C HIS A 72 8.11 12.05 -10.08
N ASP A 73 8.79 11.92 -11.23
CA ASP A 73 8.19 11.47 -12.49
C ASP A 73 7.63 10.04 -12.38
N THR A 74 8.31 9.14 -11.66
CA THR A 74 7.81 7.80 -11.36
C THR A 74 6.47 7.85 -10.65
N PHE A 75 6.35 8.65 -9.58
CA PHE A 75 5.10 8.77 -8.83
C PHE A 75 4.00 9.46 -9.63
N ALA A 76 4.33 10.50 -10.40
CA ALA A 76 3.36 11.16 -11.27
C ALA A 76 2.72 10.19 -12.27
N LYS A 77 3.50 9.28 -12.86
CA LYS A 77 2.99 8.23 -13.75
C LYS A 77 2.04 7.26 -13.04
N LEU A 78 2.33 6.87 -11.80
CA LEU A 78 1.44 6.00 -11.00
C LEU A 78 0.09 6.67 -10.73
N LEU A 79 0.08 8.00 -10.54
CA LEU A 79 -1.14 8.77 -10.28
C LEU A 79 -1.98 9.06 -11.53
N GLN A 80 -1.47 8.85 -12.75
CA GLN A 80 -2.26 9.01 -13.99
C GLN A 80 -3.43 8.01 -14.05
N HIS A 81 -3.26 6.83 -13.42
CA HIS A 81 -4.29 5.81 -13.29
C HIS A 81 -4.39 5.37 -11.83
N PRO A 82 -4.98 6.22 -10.95
CA PRO A 82 -4.88 6.07 -9.50
C PRO A 82 -5.56 4.80 -8.97
N TYR A 83 -6.41 4.14 -9.77
CA TYR A 83 -7.10 2.90 -9.46
C TYR A 83 -6.52 1.67 -10.19
N GLY A 84 -5.37 1.81 -10.87
CA GLY A 84 -4.76 0.76 -11.68
C GLY A 84 -5.41 0.56 -13.06
N PRO A 85 -4.82 -0.31 -13.91
CA PRO A 85 -5.33 -0.61 -15.25
C PRO A 85 -6.56 -1.53 -15.16
N GLY A 86 -7.72 -0.93 -14.94
CA GLY A 86 -9.00 -1.63 -14.88
C GLY A 86 -10.04 -0.83 -14.14
N LYS A 87 -10.70 0.09 -14.86
CA LYS A 87 -11.92 0.76 -14.36
C LYS A 87 -12.89 -0.29 -13.81
N ARG A 88 -13.32 -0.13 -12.56
CA ARG A 88 -14.73 -0.37 -12.20
C ARG A 88 -15.33 0.95 -11.74
N PRO A 89 -16.04 1.68 -12.62
CA PRO A 89 -16.88 2.77 -12.16
C PRO A 89 -18.15 2.11 -11.62
N PHE A 90 -18.28 2.10 -10.29
CA PHE A 90 -19.44 1.65 -9.53
C PHE A 90 -19.71 0.13 -9.56
#